data_AF-A0A942F0F2-F1
#
_entry.id   AF-A0A942F0F2-F1
#
_cell.length_a   1.000
_cell.length_b   1.000
_cell.length_c   1.000
_cell.angle_alpha   90.00
_cell.angle_beta   90.00
_cell.angle_gamma   90.00
#
_symmetry.space_group_name_H-M   'P 1'
#
loop_
_entity.id
_entity.type
_entity.pdbx_description
1 polymer ?
#
loop_
_entity_poly.entity_id
_entity_poly.type
_entity_poly.pdbx_seq_one_letter_code
_entity_poly.pdbx_strand_id
1 'polypeptide(L)'
;MGRKETEEAIADSRAGRVTRVGSVAELLAELNADDTPDVQLGSTNVYADLGHADADAMREKAGLVTRIGQAIKARQLSNDQAAAALGLTPAELGELLAGRFRAHSVDDLERLAALLDEAGQ
;
A
#
# COMPACT_ATOMS: atom_id res chain seq x y z
N MET A 1 -10.61 48.03 -1.22
CA MET A 1 -11.65 47.12 -0.70
C MET A 1 -12.99 47.59 -1.23
N GLY A 2 -13.52 46.95 -2.28
CA GLY A 2 -14.74 47.46 -2.92
C GLY A 2 -15.14 46.72 -4.19
N ARG A 3 -16.07 45.79 -4.01
CA ARG A 3 -17.14 45.40 -4.96
C ARG A 3 -16.79 44.65 -6.24
N LYS A 4 -15.52 44.45 -6.62
CA LYS A 4 -15.21 43.62 -7.82
C LYS A 4 -15.04 42.13 -7.52
N GLU A 5 -14.58 41.77 -6.32
CA GLU A 5 -14.21 40.38 -6.00
C GLU A 5 -15.41 39.49 -5.60
N THR A 6 -16.54 40.05 -5.21
CA THR A 6 -17.72 39.25 -4.82
C THR A 6 -18.67 38.93 -5.97
N GLU A 7 -18.52 39.58 -7.12
CA GLU A 7 -19.38 39.35 -8.29
C GLU A 7 -18.80 38.26 -9.20
N GLU A 8 -17.48 38.06 -9.18
CA GLU A 8 -16.77 37.05 -9.95
C GLU A 8 -16.99 35.62 -9.41
N ALA A 9 -17.15 35.47 -8.10
CA ALA A 9 -17.41 34.17 -7.47
C ALA A 9 -18.84 33.63 -7.75
N ILE A 10 -19.82 34.51 -8.01
CA ILE A 10 -21.21 34.09 -8.29
C ILE A 10 -21.38 33.76 -9.80
N ALA A 11 -20.48 34.24 -10.66
CA ALA A 11 -20.48 33.90 -12.08
C ALA A 11 -19.97 32.46 -12.34
N ASP A 12 -19.03 31.97 -11.54
CA ASP A 12 -18.40 30.66 -11.73
C ASP A 12 -19.35 29.49 -11.37
N SER A 13 -20.29 29.72 -10.44
CA SER A 13 -21.33 28.71 -10.11
C SER A 13 -22.33 28.47 -11.24
N ARG A 14 -22.39 29.34 -12.27
CA ARG A 14 -23.24 29.13 -13.46
C ARG A 14 -22.50 28.43 -14.61
N ALA A 15 -21.21 28.13 -14.44
CA ALA A 15 -20.41 27.32 -15.36
C ALA A 15 -20.62 25.81 -15.18
N GLY A 16 -21.74 25.40 -14.58
CA GLY A 16 -22.41 24.13 -14.90
C GLY A 16 -22.82 24.16 -16.36
N ARG A 17 -21.83 24.07 -17.25
CA ARG A 17 -21.95 24.02 -18.70
C ARG A 17 -22.61 22.68 -19.02
N VAL A 18 -23.94 22.65 -18.98
CA VAL A 18 -24.70 21.51 -19.52
C VAL A 18 -24.59 21.64 -21.04
N THR A 19 -23.50 21.12 -21.60
CA THR A 19 -23.38 20.87 -23.03
C THR A 19 -24.51 19.93 -23.42
N ARG A 20 -25.36 20.35 -24.36
CA ARG A 20 -26.31 19.44 -24.99
C ARG A 20 -25.48 18.47 -25.85
N VAL A 21 -25.19 17.32 -25.28
CA VAL A 21 -24.61 16.19 -26.00
C VAL A 21 -25.66 15.63 -26.97
N GLY A 22 -25.29 15.47 -28.24
CA GLY A 22 -26.19 14.99 -29.29
C GLY A 22 -26.50 13.50 -29.17
N SER A 23 -25.67 12.77 -28.44
CA SER A 23 -25.83 11.34 -28.15
C SER A 23 -25.14 10.94 -26.84
N VAL A 24 -25.64 9.88 -26.19
CA VAL A 24 -24.99 9.25 -25.03
C VAL A 24 -23.57 8.79 -25.38
N ALA A 25 -23.34 8.41 -26.64
CA ALA A 25 -22.01 8.00 -27.10
C ALA A 25 -21.00 9.16 -27.10
N GLU A 26 -21.43 10.38 -27.43
CA GLU A 26 -20.57 11.58 -27.36
C GLU A 26 -20.24 11.94 -25.90
N LEU A 27 -21.22 11.81 -24.99
CA LEU A 27 -21.01 12.07 -23.57
C LEU A 27 -19.99 11.10 -22.94
N LEU A 28 -20.03 9.83 -23.32
CA LEU A 28 -19.05 8.84 -22.87
C LEU A 28 -17.65 9.12 -23.43
N ALA A 29 -17.54 9.62 -24.66
CA ALA A 29 -16.26 9.99 -25.24
C ALA A 29 -15.63 11.21 -24.55
N GLU A 30 -16.43 12.23 -24.20
CA GLU A 30 -15.95 13.39 -23.42
C GLU A 30 -15.53 13.00 -21.99
N LEU A 31 -16.24 12.08 -21.33
CA LEU A 31 -15.86 11.57 -20.01
C LEU A 31 -14.58 10.73 -20.02
N ASN A 32 -14.32 10.03 -21.12
CA ASN A 32 -13.10 9.25 -21.32
C ASN A 32 -11.97 10.05 -22.00
N ALA A 33 -12.16 11.35 -22.25
CA ALA A 33 -11.19 12.21 -22.94
C ALA A 33 -10.12 12.78 -21.99
N ASP A 34 -10.32 12.70 -20.67
CA ASP A 34 -9.25 13.00 -19.72
C ASP A 34 -8.27 11.83 -19.69
N ASP A 35 -6.96 12.11 -19.72
CA ASP A 35 -5.82 11.16 -19.62
C ASP A 35 -5.77 10.38 -18.28
N THR A 36 -6.91 10.22 -17.61
CA THR A 36 -7.03 9.43 -16.39
C THR A 36 -6.73 7.98 -16.76
N PRO A 37 -5.66 7.38 -16.20
CA PRO A 37 -5.35 6.00 -16.51
C PRO A 37 -6.49 5.08 -16.06
N ASP A 38 -6.83 4.10 -16.89
CA ASP A 38 -7.76 3.04 -16.54
C ASP A 38 -7.23 2.30 -15.29
N VAL A 39 -7.96 2.38 -14.19
CA VAL A 39 -7.56 1.77 -12.91
C VAL A 39 -8.12 0.36 -12.85
N GLN A 40 -7.26 -0.64 -13.00
CA GLN A 40 -7.64 -2.03 -12.77
C GLN A 40 -7.78 -2.33 -11.28
N LEU A 41 -8.95 -2.86 -10.91
CA LEU A 41 -9.18 -3.40 -9.57
C LEU A 41 -8.34 -4.65 -9.37
N GLY A 42 -7.34 -4.57 -8.48
CA GLY A 42 -6.52 -5.71 -8.07
C GLY A 42 -7.29 -6.71 -7.19
N SER A 43 -6.68 -7.87 -6.95
CA SER A 43 -7.20 -8.89 -6.05
C SER A 43 -6.71 -8.69 -4.61
N THR A 44 -6.96 -9.66 -3.73
CA THR A 44 -6.39 -9.68 -2.37
C THR A 44 -4.92 -10.11 -2.34
N ASN A 45 -4.37 -10.59 -3.48
CA ASN A 45 -2.97 -11.01 -3.58
C ASN A 45 -2.27 -10.25 -4.71
N VAL A 46 -1.61 -9.15 -4.36
CA VAL A 46 -0.81 -8.35 -5.32
C VAL A 46 0.27 -9.17 -6.03
N TYR A 47 0.79 -10.23 -5.41
CA TYR A 47 1.76 -11.09 -6.07
C TYR A 47 1.14 -11.93 -7.19
N ALA A 48 -0.12 -12.34 -7.03
CA ALA A 48 -0.87 -13.03 -8.08
C ALA A 48 -1.19 -12.07 -9.22
N ASP A 49 -1.60 -10.85 -8.89
CA ASP A 49 -1.89 -9.80 -9.88
C ASP A 49 -0.66 -9.45 -10.73
N LEU A 50 0.54 -9.53 -10.14
CA LEU A 50 1.83 -9.31 -10.81
C LEU A 50 2.39 -10.57 -11.50
N GLY A 51 1.69 -11.71 -11.46
CA GLY A 51 2.10 -12.94 -12.14
C GLY A 51 3.26 -13.70 -11.48
N HIS A 52 3.48 -13.55 -10.17
CA HIS A 52 4.47 -14.34 -9.46
C HIS A 52 4.02 -15.81 -9.34
N ALA A 53 4.89 -16.75 -9.70
CA ALA A 53 4.61 -18.19 -9.58
C ALA A 53 4.31 -18.63 -8.13
N ASP A 54 5.02 -18.05 -7.16
CA ASP A 54 4.88 -18.37 -5.74
C ASP A 54 4.00 -17.33 -5.00
N ALA A 55 2.96 -16.81 -5.65
CA ALA A 55 2.17 -15.69 -5.16
C ALA A 55 1.61 -15.89 -3.74
N ASP A 56 1.09 -17.09 -3.44
CA ASP A 56 0.51 -17.37 -2.13
C ASP A 56 1.58 -17.42 -1.03
N ALA A 57 2.69 -18.11 -1.29
CA ALA A 57 3.84 -18.14 -0.37
C ALA A 57 4.42 -16.73 -0.16
N MET A 58 4.49 -15.90 -1.20
CA MET A 58 4.94 -14.51 -1.07
C MET A 58 4.02 -13.66 -0.21
N ARG A 59 2.70 -13.82 -0.36
CA ARG A 59 1.71 -13.15 0.49
C ARG A 59 1.82 -13.57 1.94
N GLU A 60 1.99 -14.87 2.18
CA GLU A 60 2.18 -15.43 3.52
C GLU A 60 3.45 -14.88 4.19
N LYS A 61 4.60 -14.94 3.49
CA LYS A 61 5.86 -14.36 3.97
C LYS A 61 5.74 -12.87 4.27
N ALA A 62 5.08 -12.10 3.40
CA ALA A 62 4.85 -10.67 3.61
C ALA A 62 4.01 -10.41 4.88
N GLY A 63 3.00 -11.25 5.14
CA GLY A 63 2.21 -11.21 6.36
C GLY A 63 3.06 -11.44 7.61
N LEU A 64 3.94 -12.45 7.58
CA LEU A 64 4.83 -12.77 8.71
C LEU A 64 5.83 -11.63 8.98
N VAL A 65 6.47 -11.08 7.95
CA VAL A 65 7.38 -9.93 8.12
C VAL A 65 6.66 -8.71 8.64
N THR A 66 5.42 -8.47 8.19
CA THR A 66 4.58 -7.38 8.72
C THR A 66 4.33 -7.57 10.21
N ARG A 67 4.00 -8.78 10.64
CA ARG A 67 3.79 -9.12 12.05
C ARG A 67 5.06 -8.91 12.88
N ILE A 68 6.22 -9.35 12.39
CA ILE A 68 7.53 -9.10 13.02
C ILE A 68 7.75 -7.60 13.21
N GLY A 69 7.59 -6.80 12.15
CA GLY A 69 7.75 -5.35 12.21
C GLY A 69 6.79 -4.66 13.19
N GLN A 70 5.55 -5.16 13.28
CA GLN A 70 4.56 -4.68 14.25
C GLN A 70 4.96 -5.03 15.68
N ALA A 71 5.42 -6.26 15.94
CA ALA A 71 5.85 -6.71 17.26
C ALA A 71 7.06 -5.91 17.76
N ILE A 72 8.05 -5.65 16.89
CA ILE A 72 9.21 -4.79 17.19
C ILE A 72 8.75 -3.40 17.63
N LYS A 73 7.83 -2.79 16.85
CA LYS A 73 7.28 -1.46 17.16
C LYS A 73 6.49 -1.44 18.47
N ALA A 74 5.65 -2.44 18.71
CA ALA A 74 4.83 -2.54 19.92
C ALA A 74 5.70 -2.65 21.19
N ARG A 75 6.85 -3.33 21.07
CA ARG A 75 7.83 -3.50 22.16
C ARG A 75 8.83 -2.35 22.28
N GLN A 76 8.76 -1.35 21.39
CA GLN A 76 9.69 -0.21 21.32
C GLN A 76 11.17 -0.63 21.24
N LEU A 77 11.45 -1.77 20.60
CA LEU A 77 12.82 -2.25 20.45
C LEU A 77 13.55 -1.41 19.39
N SER A 78 14.81 -1.09 19.64
CA SER A 78 15.69 -0.59 18.59
C SER A 78 15.97 -1.71 17.58
N ASN A 79 16.43 -1.34 16.36
CA ASN A 79 16.81 -2.33 15.36
C ASN A 79 17.89 -3.29 15.87
N ASP A 80 18.87 -2.81 16.65
CA ASP A 80 19.92 -3.66 17.22
C ASP A 80 19.37 -4.62 18.27
N GLN A 81 18.45 -4.16 19.13
CA GLN A 81 17.81 -5.01 20.14
C GLN A 81 16.94 -6.08 19.50
N ALA A 82 16.16 -5.70 18.48
CA ALA A 82 15.32 -6.62 17.74
C ALA A 82 16.17 -7.65 16.97
N ALA A 83 17.25 -7.22 16.33
CA ALA A 83 18.16 -8.11 15.62
C ALA A 83 18.79 -9.13 16.58
N ALA A 84 19.26 -8.67 17.74
CA ALA A 84 19.79 -9.55 18.78
C ALA A 84 18.74 -10.54 19.31
N ALA A 85 17.50 -10.10 19.55
CA ALA A 85 16.41 -10.97 20.02
C ALA A 85 16.02 -12.04 18.98
N LEU A 86 16.14 -11.72 17.70
CA LEU A 86 15.83 -12.59 16.57
C LEU A 86 17.02 -13.47 16.14
N GLY A 87 18.22 -13.25 16.69
CA GLY A 87 19.44 -13.95 16.26
C GLY A 87 19.92 -13.55 14.87
N LEU A 88 19.59 -12.34 14.42
CA LEU A 88 19.96 -11.76 13.13
C LEU A 88 20.99 -10.65 13.31
N THR A 89 21.71 -10.30 12.25
CA THR A 89 22.45 -9.05 12.20
C THR A 89 21.50 -7.86 11.97
N PRO A 90 21.87 -6.63 12.40
CA PRO A 90 21.07 -5.43 12.12
C PRO A 90 20.85 -5.19 10.61
N ALA A 91 21.82 -5.58 9.78
CA ALA A 91 21.70 -5.53 8.33
C ALA A 91 20.63 -6.50 7.82
N GLU A 92 20.68 -7.78 8.20
CA GLU A 92 19.67 -8.78 7.81
C GLU A 92 18.27 -8.39 8.26
N LEU A 93 18.12 -7.86 9.49
CA LEU A 93 16.83 -7.35 9.95
C LEU A 93 16.34 -6.18 9.09
N GLY A 94 17.24 -5.25 8.73
CA GLY A 94 16.92 -4.14 7.84
C GLY A 94 16.47 -4.60 6.44
N GLU A 95 17.15 -5.60 5.88
CA GLU A 95 16.76 -6.22 4.60
C GLU A 95 15.37 -6.86 4.71
N LEU A 96 15.15 -7.65 5.76
CA LEU A 96 13.88 -8.33 6.03
C LEU A 96 12.72 -7.33 6.10
N LEU A 97 12.83 -6.30 6.94
CA LEU A 97 11.79 -5.28 7.15
C LEU A 97 11.59 -4.37 5.93
N ALA A 98 12.59 -4.25 5.05
CA ALA A 98 12.47 -3.52 3.79
C ALA A 98 11.84 -4.37 2.67
N GLY A 99 11.36 -5.58 2.96
CA GLY A 99 10.69 -6.44 1.99
C GLY A 99 11.61 -7.39 1.23
N ARG A 100 12.90 -7.48 1.60
CA ARG A 100 13.90 -8.36 0.95
C ARG A 100 13.98 -9.72 1.62
N PHE A 101 12.82 -10.36 1.78
CA PHE A 101 12.67 -11.63 2.51
C PHE A 101 12.49 -12.86 1.61
N ARG A 102 12.67 -12.73 0.29
CA ARG A 102 12.44 -13.83 -0.68
C ARG A 102 13.28 -15.08 -0.38
N ALA A 103 14.50 -14.89 0.13
CA ALA A 103 15.43 -15.97 0.46
C ALA A 103 15.05 -16.75 1.74
N HIS A 104 14.18 -16.19 2.60
CA HIS A 104 13.69 -16.89 3.79
C HIS A 104 12.57 -17.85 3.42
N SER A 105 12.53 -19.01 4.07
CA SER A 105 11.37 -19.90 4.00
C SER A 105 10.20 -19.33 4.82
N VAL A 106 9.00 -19.88 4.65
CA VAL A 106 7.85 -19.53 5.51
C VAL A 106 8.16 -19.90 6.96
N ASP A 107 8.59 -21.14 7.18
CA ASP A 107 8.95 -21.68 8.50
C ASP A 107 9.98 -20.82 9.25
N ASP A 108 11.00 -20.30 8.55
CA ASP A 108 11.98 -19.39 9.15
C ASP A 108 11.31 -18.13 9.70
N LEU A 109 10.40 -17.53 8.93
CA LEU A 109 9.70 -16.30 9.32
C LEU A 109 8.68 -16.56 10.42
N GLU A 110 8.00 -17.70 10.41
CA GLU A 110 7.12 -18.12 11.50
C GLU A 110 7.88 -18.24 12.81
N ARG A 111 9.06 -18.87 12.77
CA ARG A 111 9.95 -19.00 13.93
C ARG A 111 10.36 -17.63 14.48
N LEU A 112 10.75 -16.70 13.59
CA LEU A 112 11.13 -15.35 13.97
C LEU A 112 9.96 -14.57 14.56
N ALA A 113 8.76 -14.70 13.99
CA ALA A 113 7.56 -14.07 14.53
C ALA A 113 7.23 -14.60 15.93
N ALA A 114 7.28 -15.92 16.12
CA ALA A 114 6.99 -16.56 17.40
C ALA A 114 7.93 -16.08 18.52
N LEU A 115 9.22 -15.87 18.25
CA LEU A 115 10.17 -15.33 19.24
C LEU A 115 9.74 -13.96 19.80
N LEU A 116 9.03 -13.17 19.00
CA LEU A 116 8.50 -11.86 19.39
C LEU A 116 7.03 -11.90 19.84
N ASP A 117 6.36 -13.04 19.78
CA ASP A 117 5.03 -13.23 20.37
C ASP A 117 5.15 -13.77 21.80
N GLU A 118 6.02 -14.77 22.02
CA GLU A 118 6.18 -15.49 23.30
C GLU A 118 6.66 -14.59 24.44
N ALA A 119 7.46 -13.56 24.15
CA ALA A 119 7.97 -12.64 25.19
C ALA A 119 6.96 -11.56 25.62
N GLY A 120 5.67 -11.73 25.28
CA GLY A 120 4.59 -10.75 25.49
C GLY A 120 3.39 -11.29 26.27
N GLN A 121 3.48 -12.52 26.79
CA GLN A 121 2.53 -13.11 27.74
C GLN A 121 3.06 -13.01 29.18
#